data_AF-A0A0S3U6G4-F1
#
_entry.id   AF-A0A0S3U6G4-F1
#
_cell.length_a   1.000
_cell.length_b   1.000
_cell.length_c   1.000
_cell.angle_alpha   90.00
_cell.angle_beta   90.00
_cell.angle_gamma   90.00
#
_symmetry.space_group_name_H-M   'P 1'
#
loop_
_entity.id
_entity.type
_entity.pdbx_description
1 polymer ?
#
loop_
_entity_poly.entity_id
_entity_poly.type
_entity_poly.pdbx_seq_one_letter_code
_entity_poly.pdbx_strand_id
1 'polypeptide(L)'
;MVQQNQASELERLMDEDHVPRPSELIYGLHDRPPLTETIFVAIQHVLASFVGIVTPPLIICTNLGLPPADTSYLISMSLFASGVCTFIQCKTFGPIGSGLLSLQGTSFAFLGSILGVGLTAIQGGRTPQQALALIFGVCFFGAFVNVLLSRFLHLLSKVVTPVVSGTLVMLIGLSLIQTGIISMAGGRAAIANKTFANTQNLALGGGVFLIVILLSGGDNEATKQTGSRKWRSDLAGKRCVFGV
;
A
#
# COMPACT_ATOMS: atom_id res chain seq x y z
N MET A 1 -57.45 0.39 9.65
CA MET A 1 -56.81 0.12 10.95
C MET A 1 -55.86 -1.10 10.93
N VAL A 2 -56.04 -2.08 10.04
CA VAL A 2 -55.18 -3.29 9.95
C VAL A 2 -53.86 -3.07 9.19
N GLN A 3 -53.80 -2.11 8.27
CA GLN A 3 -52.64 -1.90 7.39
C GLN A 3 -51.51 -1.02 7.97
N GLN A 4 -51.80 -0.23 9.00
CA GLN A 4 -50.78 0.53 9.75
C GLN A 4 -50.05 -0.34 10.79
N ASN A 5 -50.73 -1.37 11.33
CA ASN A 5 -50.13 -2.27 12.33
C ASN A 5 -49.09 -3.22 11.71
N GLN A 6 -49.26 -3.59 10.43
CA GLN A 6 -48.28 -4.43 9.70
C GLN A 6 -46.99 -3.69 9.34
N ALA A 7 -47.03 -2.38 9.11
CA ALA A 7 -45.83 -1.59 8.83
C ALA A 7 -44.96 -1.42 10.09
N SER A 8 -45.59 -1.22 11.26
CA SER A 8 -44.88 -1.16 12.55
C SER A 8 -44.34 -2.51 13.02
N GLU A 9 -44.98 -3.63 12.65
CA GLU A 9 -44.43 -4.97 12.91
C GLU A 9 -43.27 -5.31 11.95
N LEU A 10 -43.31 -4.87 10.69
CA LEU A 10 -42.18 -5.01 9.77
C LEU A 10 -40.97 -4.16 10.18
N GLU A 11 -41.16 -2.94 10.70
CA GLU A 11 -40.06 -2.16 11.29
C GLU A 11 -39.47 -2.83 12.53
N ARG A 12 -40.29 -3.45 13.38
CA ARG A 12 -39.83 -4.21 14.56
C ARG A 12 -39.09 -5.51 14.19
N LEU A 13 -39.51 -6.20 13.12
CA LEU A 13 -38.83 -7.39 12.62
C LEU A 13 -37.54 -7.07 11.85
N MET A 14 -37.35 -5.81 11.41
CA MET A 14 -36.10 -5.34 10.79
C MET A 14 -35.09 -4.79 11.81
N ASP A 15 -35.51 -4.52 13.05
CA ASP A 15 -34.65 -4.13 14.18
C ASP A 15 -34.11 -5.35 14.95
N GLU A 16 -34.86 -6.47 14.95
CA GLU A 16 -34.51 -7.76 15.57
C GLU A 16 -33.57 -8.65 14.72
N ASP A 17 -32.80 -8.08 13.79
CA ASP A 17 -31.75 -8.82 13.05
C ASP A 17 -30.37 -8.15 13.15
N HIS A 18 -30.20 -7.22 14.10
CA HIS A 18 -28.88 -6.79 14.54
C HIS A 18 -28.45 -7.58 15.78
N VAL A 19 -28.34 -8.91 15.64
CA VAL A 19 -27.49 -9.68 16.55
C VAL A 19 -26.09 -9.08 16.41
N PRO A 20 -25.51 -8.43 17.45
CA PRO A 20 -24.13 -8.01 17.38
C PRO A 20 -23.32 -9.29 17.27
N ARG A 21 -22.89 -9.62 16.05
CA ARG A 21 -21.98 -10.75 15.81
C ARG A 21 -20.81 -10.52 16.75
N PRO A 22 -20.51 -11.46 17.69
CA PRO A 22 -19.37 -11.30 18.57
C PRO A 22 -18.16 -11.04 17.69
N SER A 23 -17.59 -9.85 17.80
CA SER A 23 -16.50 -9.41 16.96
C SER A 23 -15.37 -10.41 17.11
N GLU A 24 -15.04 -11.11 16.02
CA GLU A 24 -14.00 -12.15 15.95
C GLU A 24 -12.56 -11.57 16.07
N LEU A 25 -12.45 -10.41 16.72
CA LEU A 25 -11.25 -9.62 17.01
C LEU A 25 -10.73 -10.05 18.39
N ILE A 26 -9.53 -10.63 18.40
CA ILE A 26 -8.82 -10.99 19.64
C ILE A 26 -8.41 -9.73 20.44
N TYR A 27 -8.21 -8.60 19.75
CA TYR A 27 -8.00 -7.29 20.35
C TYR A 27 -8.87 -6.24 19.63
N GLY A 28 -9.62 -5.45 20.39
CA GLY A 28 -10.34 -4.27 19.91
C GLY A 28 -9.39 -3.10 19.63
N LEU A 29 -9.88 -2.10 18.87
CA LEU A 29 -9.11 -0.91 18.48
C LEU A 29 -8.57 -0.11 19.68
N HIS A 30 -9.29 -0.13 20.80
CA HIS A 30 -8.92 0.59 22.03
C HIS A 30 -8.29 -0.29 23.10
N ASP A 31 -8.15 -1.59 22.83
CA ASP A 31 -7.52 -2.50 23.78
C ASP A 31 -6.03 -2.20 23.88
N ARG A 32 -5.49 -2.36 25.08
CA ARG A 32 -4.06 -2.17 25.37
C ARG A 32 -3.44 -3.54 25.64
N PRO A 33 -2.91 -4.23 24.62
CA PRO A 33 -2.21 -5.49 24.80
C PRO A 33 -1.01 -5.32 25.75
N PRO A 34 -0.48 -6.43 26.32
CA PRO A 34 0.78 -6.39 27.04
C PRO A 34 1.87 -5.75 26.17
N LEU A 35 2.74 -4.95 26.80
CA LEU A 35 3.73 -4.12 26.10
C LEU A 35 4.66 -4.95 25.21
N THR A 36 4.98 -6.18 25.62
CA THR A 36 5.84 -7.10 24.87
C THR A 36 5.22 -7.53 23.54
N GLU A 37 3.95 -7.95 23.54
CA GLU A 37 3.22 -8.32 22.31
C GLU A 37 3.07 -7.12 21.38
N THR A 38 2.72 -5.96 21.94
CA THR A 38 2.54 -4.72 21.16
C THR A 38 3.83 -4.31 20.45
N ILE A 39 4.97 -4.36 21.15
CA ILE A 39 6.27 -4.03 20.57
C ILE A 39 6.63 -5.01 19.46
N PHE A 40 6.41 -6.32 19.66
CA PHE A 40 6.71 -7.33 18.65
C PHE A 40 5.87 -7.14 17.37
N VAL A 41 4.56 -6.93 17.52
CA VAL A 41 3.64 -6.67 16.41
C VAL A 41 3.98 -5.35 15.71
N ALA A 42 4.32 -4.30 16.46
CA ALA A 42 4.73 -3.02 15.89
C ALA A 42 6.01 -3.16 15.04
N ILE A 43 7.02 -3.89 15.54
CA ILE A 43 8.25 -4.17 14.79
C ILE A 43 7.91 -4.95 13.50
N GLN A 44 7.09 -6.00 13.59
CA GLN A 44 6.67 -6.76 12.41
C GLN A 44 5.95 -5.88 11.39
N HIS A 45 5.08 -4.98 11.84
CA HIS A 45 4.33 -4.08 10.96
C HIS A 45 5.24 -3.09 10.23
N VAL A 46 6.24 -2.55 10.94
CA VAL A 46 7.27 -1.67 10.36
C VAL A 46 8.12 -2.45 9.35
N LEU A 47 8.60 -3.64 9.71
CA LEU A 47 9.42 -4.48 8.82
C LEU A 47 8.66 -4.90 7.56
N ALA A 48 7.39 -5.26 7.68
CA ALA A 48 6.54 -5.61 6.56
C ALA A 48 6.32 -4.43 5.60
N SER A 49 6.14 -3.23 6.16
CA SER A 49 5.85 -2.02 5.37
C SER A 49 7.10 -1.35 4.80
N PHE A 50 8.27 -1.65 5.37
CA PHE A 50 9.56 -1.09 4.96
C PHE A 50 9.83 -1.28 3.47
N VAL A 51 9.65 -2.50 2.95
CA VAL A 51 9.87 -2.80 1.52
C VAL A 51 8.93 -1.97 0.64
N GLY A 52 7.68 -1.79 1.05
CA GLY A 52 6.69 -0.99 0.33
C GLY A 52 7.06 0.50 0.23
N ILE A 53 7.70 1.06 1.26
CA ILE A 53 8.10 2.48 1.31
C ILE A 53 9.42 2.74 0.58
N VAL A 54 10.38 1.82 0.68
CA VAL A 54 11.72 1.98 0.08
C VAL A 54 11.72 1.70 -1.42
N THR A 55 10.84 0.83 -1.91
CA THR A 55 10.86 0.38 -3.31
C THR A 55 10.57 1.53 -4.31
N PRO A 56 9.53 2.36 -4.16
CA PRO A 56 9.27 3.46 -5.11
C PRO A 56 10.41 4.47 -5.30
N PRO A 57 11.00 5.07 -4.24
CA PRO A 57 12.11 6.01 -4.42
C PRO A 57 13.32 5.33 -5.05
N LEU A 58 13.60 4.07 -4.72
CA LEU A 58 14.68 3.30 -5.34
C LEU A 58 14.46 3.09 -6.83
N ILE A 59 13.24 2.72 -7.24
CA ILE A 59 12.87 2.57 -8.65
C ILE A 59 13.03 3.91 -9.38
N ILE A 60 12.57 5.02 -8.80
CA ILE A 60 12.68 6.35 -9.40
C ILE A 60 14.15 6.72 -9.60
N CYS A 61 14.99 6.59 -8.56
CA CYS A 61 16.41 6.95 -8.64
C CYS A 61 17.17 6.11 -9.67
N THR A 62 16.90 4.81 -9.69
CA THR A 62 17.53 3.88 -10.64
C THR A 62 17.13 4.18 -12.08
N ASN A 63 15.89 4.62 -12.32
CA ASN A 63 15.43 4.98 -13.66
C ASN A 63 15.92 6.37 -14.11
N LEU A 64 16.09 7.32 -13.19
CA LEU A 64 16.65 8.64 -13.48
C LEU A 64 18.19 8.63 -13.58
N GLY A 65 18.86 7.58 -13.10
CA GLY A 65 20.33 7.48 -13.10
C GLY A 65 20.99 8.36 -12.04
N LEU A 66 20.34 8.56 -10.90
CA LEU A 66 20.88 9.34 -9.79
C LEU A 66 22.05 8.61 -9.09
N PRO A 67 23.02 9.35 -8.53
CA PRO A 67 24.09 8.78 -7.72
C PRO A 67 23.56 7.97 -6.53
N PRO A 68 24.31 6.96 -6.04
CA PRO A 68 23.92 6.18 -4.86
C PRO A 68 23.74 7.04 -3.60
N ALA A 69 24.54 8.10 -3.43
CA ALA A 69 24.45 9.02 -2.29
C ALA A 69 23.07 9.72 -2.24
N ASP A 70 22.62 10.25 -3.37
CA ASP A 70 21.32 10.92 -3.49
C ASP A 70 20.16 9.91 -3.30
N THR A 71 20.35 8.68 -3.77
CA THR A 71 19.36 7.59 -3.61
C THR A 71 19.14 7.25 -2.15
N SER A 72 20.22 7.05 -1.37
CA SER A 72 20.12 6.78 0.06
C SER A 72 19.49 7.95 0.81
N TYR A 73 19.83 9.18 0.44
CA TYR A 73 19.24 10.38 1.03
C TYR A 73 17.72 10.44 0.81
N LEU A 74 17.26 10.15 -0.42
CA LEU A 74 15.83 10.11 -0.74
C LEU A 74 15.07 9.01 0.01
N ILE A 75 15.68 7.84 0.18
CA ILE A 75 15.10 6.75 0.96
C ILE A 75 14.98 7.14 2.44
N SER A 76 15.99 7.78 3.02
CA SER A 76 15.92 8.27 4.39
C SER A 76 14.83 9.34 4.56
N MET A 77 14.73 10.26 3.60
CA MET A 77 13.70 11.30 3.61
C MET A 77 12.29 10.71 3.48
N SER A 78 12.08 9.69 2.63
CA SER A 78 10.78 9.04 2.45
C SER A 78 10.35 8.24 3.69
N LEU A 79 11.27 7.51 4.31
CA LEU A 79 11.03 6.78 5.55
C LEU A 79 10.68 7.74 6.71
N PHE A 80 11.40 8.85 6.82
CA PHE A 80 11.11 9.88 7.82
C PHE A 80 9.73 10.51 7.60
N ALA A 81 9.42 10.92 6.36
CA ALA A 81 8.12 11.51 6.01
C ALA A 81 6.96 10.54 6.24
N SER A 82 7.13 9.26 5.90
CA SER A 82 6.16 8.19 6.15
C SER A 82 5.90 8.00 7.65
N GLY A 83 6.96 7.99 8.49
CA GLY A 83 6.82 7.90 9.94
C GLY A 83 6.07 9.08 10.54
N VAL A 84 6.42 10.31 10.13
CA VAL A 84 5.73 11.54 10.57
C VAL A 84 4.26 11.53 10.12
N CYS A 85 3.98 11.15 8.88
CA CYS A 85 2.61 11.13 8.37
C CYS A 85 1.77 10.04 9.05
N THR A 86 2.31 8.85 9.25
CA THR A 86 1.66 7.78 10.02
C THR A 86 1.36 8.23 11.44
N PHE A 87 2.29 8.93 12.11
CA PHE A 87 2.07 9.47 13.44
C PHE A 87 0.93 10.50 13.47
N ILE A 88 0.87 11.41 12.49
CA ILE A 88 -0.22 12.38 12.35
C ILE A 88 -1.56 11.68 12.04
N GLN A 89 -1.56 10.61 11.25
CA GLN A 89 -2.78 9.89 10.90
C GLN A 89 -3.35 9.12 12.10
N CYS A 90 -2.46 8.54 12.91
CA CYS A 90 -2.82 7.83 14.14
C CYS A 90 -3.28 8.79 15.26
N LYS A 91 -2.62 9.95 15.40
CA LYS A 91 -2.96 10.95 16.40
C LYS A 91 -3.94 11.96 15.82
N THR A 92 -5.21 11.84 16.17
CA THR A 92 -6.25 12.80 15.79
C THR A 92 -5.93 14.20 16.33
N PHE A 93 -5.33 15.05 15.50
CA PHE A 93 -5.15 16.47 15.77
C PHE A 93 -6.35 17.22 15.17
N GLY A 94 -7.47 17.23 15.90
CA GLY A 94 -8.69 17.89 15.46
C GLY A 94 -9.37 17.16 14.27
N PRO A 95 -9.74 17.85 13.16
CA PRO A 95 -10.39 17.24 12.00
C PRO A 95 -9.44 16.45 11.07
N ILE A 96 -8.15 16.36 11.41
CA ILE A 96 -7.12 15.68 10.62
C ILE A 96 -6.65 14.43 11.39
N GLY A 97 -6.67 13.29 10.70
CA GLY A 97 -6.34 11.97 11.24
C GLY A 97 -7.58 11.10 11.41
N SER A 98 -7.44 9.80 11.16
CA SER A 98 -8.54 8.84 11.28
C SER A 98 -8.69 8.28 12.69
N GLY A 99 -7.67 8.44 13.55
CA GLY A 99 -7.63 7.79 14.87
C GLY A 99 -7.45 6.28 14.79
N LEU A 100 -7.12 5.77 13.59
CA LEU A 100 -6.85 4.37 13.31
C LEU A 100 -5.37 4.20 12.95
N LEU A 101 -4.83 3.00 13.20
CA LEU A 101 -3.51 2.61 12.71
C LEU A 101 -3.55 2.50 11.18
N SER A 102 -3.28 3.62 10.52
CA SER A 102 -3.22 3.73 9.06
C SER A 102 -1.79 4.09 8.69
N LEU A 103 -1.07 3.10 8.18
CA LEU A 103 0.33 3.26 7.80
C LEU A 103 0.40 4.05 6.49
N GLN A 104 1.01 5.23 6.55
CA GLN A 104 1.18 6.07 5.38
C GLN A 104 2.39 5.62 4.59
N GLY A 105 2.15 5.14 3.37
CA GLY A 105 3.21 4.75 2.44
C GLY A 105 3.24 5.59 1.17
N THR A 106 4.20 5.29 0.31
CA THR A 106 4.24 5.79 -1.06
C THR A 106 3.32 4.96 -1.96
N SER A 107 2.44 5.62 -2.72
CA SER A 107 1.53 4.92 -3.63
C SER A 107 2.22 4.50 -4.93
N PHE A 108 2.19 3.20 -5.21
CA PHE A 108 2.65 2.65 -6.49
C PHE A 108 1.77 3.05 -7.68
N ALA A 109 0.54 3.53 -7.43
CA ALA A 109 -0.37 3.95 -8.48
C ALA A 109 0.18 5.13 -9.30
N PHE A 110 0.91 6.04 -8.66
CA PHE A 110 1.47 7.22 -9.33
C PHE A 110 2.88 6.99 -9.89
N LEU A 111 3.49 5.83 -9.62
CA LEU A 111 4.88 5.56 -9.99
C LEU A 111 5.09 5.67 -11.51
N GLY A 112 4.18 5.12 -12.32
CA GLY A 112 4.26 5.20 -13.77
C GLY A 112 4.18 6.64 -14.31
N SER A 113 3.29 7.46 -13.74
CA SER A 113 3.14 8.87 -14.14
C SER A 113 4.38 9.68 -13.77
N ILE A 114 4.89 9.51 -12.55
CA ILE A 114 6.10 10.18 -12.07
C ILE A 114 7.32 9.81 -12.91
N LEU A 115 7.49 8.52 -13.23
CA LEU A 115 8.56 8.05 -14.10
C LEU A 115 8.45 8.64 -15.51
N GLY A 116 7.24 8.68 -16.08
CA GLY A 116 7.01 9.30 -17.38
C GLY A 116 7.46 10.76 -17.41
N VAL A 117 7.02 11.54 -16.42
CA VAL A 117 7.41 12.95 -16.27
C VAL A 117 8.92 13.12 -16.10
N GLY A 118 9.56 12.30 -15.27
CA GLY A 118 11.01 12.34 -15.04
C GLY A 118 11.83 11.99 -16.28
N LEU A 119 11.42 10.95 -17.03
CA LEU A 119 12.12 10.52 -18.24
C LEU A 119 11.94 11.53 -19.39
N THR A 120 10.75 12.10 -19.56
CA THR A 120 10.53 13.18 -20.53
C THR A 120 11.37 14.41 -20.21
N ALA A 121 11.55 14.75 -18.94
CA ALA A 121 12.43 15.85 -18.54
C ALA A 121 13.89 15.60 -18.93
N ILE A 122 14.40 14.38 -18.76
CA ILE A 122 15.76 13.99 -19.16
C ILE A 122 15.91 14.02 -20.69
N GLN A 123 14.91 13.52 -21.43
CA GLN A 123 14.89 13.60 -22.90
C GLN A 123 14.88 15.05 -23.42
N GLY A 124 14.29 15.96 -22.66
CA GLY A 124 14.33 17.41 -22.93
C GLY A 124 15.66 18.09 -22.58
N GLY A 125 16.71 17.33 -22.26
CA GLY A 125 18.06 17.84 -21.98
C GLY A 125 18.27 18.34 -20.53
N ARG A 126 17.35 18.06 -19.60
CA ARG A 126 17.51 18.43 -18.19
C ARG A 126 18.40 17.43 -17.46
N THR A 127 19.12 17.91 -16.44
CA THR A 127 19.92 17.03 -15.57
C THR A 127 19.02 16.15 -14.69
N PRO A 128 19.51 14.98 -14.21
CA PRO A 128 18.74 14.12 -13.30
C PRO A 128 18.23 14.83 -12.04
N GLN A 129 19.02 15.78 -11.52
CA GLN A 129 18.66 16.61 -10.36
C GLN A 129 17.52 17.58 -10.68
N GLN A 130 17.53 18.17 -11.88
CA GLN A 130 16.42 19.03 -12.33
C GLN A 130 15.13 18.21 -12.58
N ALA A 131 15.26 16.99 -13.10
CA ALA A 131 14.13 16.07 -13.24
C ALA A 131 13.53 15.70 -11.88
N LEU A 132 14.37 15.43 -10.88
CA LEU A 132 13.94 15.16 -9.51
C LEU A 132 13.25 16.38 -8.87
N ALA A 133 13.80 17.59 -9.04
CA ALA A 133 13.16 18.82 -8.57
C ALA A 133 11.78 19.04 -9.22
N LEU A 134 11.65 18.71 -10.51
CA LEU A 134 10.37 18.77 -11.21
C LEU A 134 9.37 17.76 -10.65
N ILE A 135 9.80 16.52 -10.37
CA ILE A 135 8.95 15.51 -9.72
C ILE A 135 8.46 16.02 -8.36
N PHE A 136 9.34 16.58 -7.54
CA PHE A 136 8.94 17.15 -6.25
C PHE A 136 7.94 18.31 -6.41
N GLY A 137 8.14 19.19 -7.39
CA GLY A 137 7.20 20.27 -7.69
C GLY A 137 5.83 19.74 -8.10
N VAL A 138 5.78 18.77 -9.02
CA VAL A 138 4.53 18.14 -9.46
C VAL A 138 3.83 17.43 -8.30
N CYS A 139 4.57 16.72 -7.45
CA CYS A 139 4.01 16.09 -6.25
C CYS A 139 3.48 17.13 -5.25
N PHE A 140 4.17 18.25 -5.07
CA PHE A 140 3.75 19.33 -4.17
C PHE A 140 2.43 19.95 -4.62
N PHE A 141 2.32 20.36 -5.90
CA PHE A 141 1.06 20.87 -6.45
C PHE A 141 -0.02 19.80 -6.52
N GLY A 142 0.36 18.55 -6.84
CA GLY A 142 -0.55 17.40 -6.87
C GLY A 142 -1.16 17.11 -5.50
N ALA A 143 -0.45 17.35 -4.40
CA ALA A 143 -0.99 17.20 -3.05
C ALA A 143 -2.16 18.16 -2.80
N PHE A 144 -2.07 19.42 -3.21
CA PHE A 144 -3.18 20.38 -3.10
C PHE A 144 -4.40 19.93 -3.90
N VAL A 145 -4.19 19.42 -5.11
CA VAL A 145 -5.27 18.88 -5.94
C VAL A 145 -5.93 17.68 -5.27
N ASN A 146 -5.15 16.78 -4.65
CA ASN A 146 -5.69 15.64 -3.91
C ASN A 146 -6.51 16.06 -2.69
N VAL A 147 -6.04 17.06 -1.94
CA VAL A 147 -6.79 17.62 -0.80
C VAL A 147 -8.13 18.21 -1.27
N LEU A 148 -8.15 18.91 -2.40
CA LEU A 148 -9.39 19.44 -2.98
C LEU A 148 -10.31 18.31 -3.44
N LEU A 149 -9.75 17.29 -4.12
CA LEU A 149 -10.50 16.14 -4.61
C LEU A 149 -11.11 15.31 -3.47
N SER A 150 -10.43 15.26 -2.32
CA SER A 150 -10.93 14.61 -1.10
C SER A 150 -12.32 15.11 -0.69
N ARG A 151 -12.62 16.40 -0.90
CA ARG A 151 -13.93 17.00 -0.60
C ARG A 151 -15.07 16.41 -1.45
N PHE A 152 -14.76 15.94 -2.66
CA PHE A 152 -15.71 15.42 -3.64
C PHE A 152 -15.80 13.89 -3.65
N LEU A 153 -15.11 13.19 -2.74
CA LEU A 153 -15.08 11.72 -2.68
C LEU A 153 -16.47 11.10 -2.54
N HIS A 154 -17.42 11.77 -1.89
CA HIS A 154 -18.80 11.28 -1.75
C HIS A 154 -19.54 11.14 -3.09
N LEU A 155 -19.12 11.88 -4.11
CA LEU A 155 -19.67 11.76 -5.46
C LEU A 155 -18.93 10.67 -6.26
N LEU A 156 -17.61 10.58 -6.05
CA LEU A 156 -16.76 9.61 -6.74
C LEU A 156 -17.03 8.17 -6.27
N SER A 157 -17.39 7.96 -5.00
CA SER A 157 -17.74 6.65 -4.46
C SER A 157 -18.98 6.01 -5.10
N LYS A 158 -19.84 6.79 -5.77
CA LYS A 158 -20.95 6.25 -6.58
C LYS A 158 -20.50 5.69 -7.92
N VAL A 159 -19.38 6.16 -8.46
CA VAL A 159 -18.86 5.78 -9.78
C VAL A 159 -17.80 4.68 -9.66
N VAL A 160 -16.99 4.71 -8.60
CA VAL A 160 -15.97 3.70 -8.33
C VAL A 160 -16.63 2.44 -7.77
N THR A 161 -17.05 1.56 -8.67
CA THR A 161 -17.54 0.24 -8.28
C THR A 161 -16.37 -0.65 -7.80
N PRO A 162 -16.63 -1.66 -6.95
CA PRO A 162 -15.60 -2.60 -6.49
C PRO A 162 -14.82 -3.26 -7.62
N VAL A 163 -15.46 -3.48 -8.77
CA VAL A 163 -14.84 -4.04 -9.97
C VAL A 163 -13.75 -3.11 -10.50
N VAL A 164 -14.02 -1.81 -10.63
CA VAL A 164 -13.05 -0.82 -11.14
C VAL A 164 -11.86 -0.71 -10.20
N SER A 165 -12.11 -0.60 -8.89
CA SER A 165 -11.02 -0.55 -7.90
C SER A 165 -10.16 -1.80 -7.94
N GLY A 166 -10.78 -2.99 -8.06
CA GLY A 166 -10.07 -4.26 -8.18
C GLY A 166 -9.20 -4.35 -9.44
N THR A 167 -9.72 -3.92 -10.59
CA THR A 167 -8.96 -3.89 -11.85
C THR A 167 -7.76 -2.94 -11.75
N LEU A 168 -7.90 -1.76 -11.14
CA LEU A 168 -6.79 -0.82 -10.95
C LEU A 168 -5.68 -1.40 -10.07
N VAL A 169 -6.03 -2.03 -8.94
CA VAL A 169 -5.04 -2.70 -8.06
C VAL A 169 -4.32 -3.82 -8.81
N MET A 170 -5.04 -4.58 -9.64
CA MET A 170 -4.45 -5.63 -10.47
C MET A 170 -3.45 -5.05 -11.49
N LEU A 171 -3.81 -3.95 -12.17
CA LEU A 171 -2.92 -3.26 -13.12
C LEU A 171 -1.65 -2.72 -12.44
N ILE A 172 -1.76 -2.17 -11.23
CA ILE A 172 -0.61 -1.74 -10.43
C ILE A 172 0.28 -2.95 -10.11
N GLY A 173 -0.31 -4.07 -9.69
CA GLY A 173 0.42 -5.31 -9.41
C GLY A 173 1.16 -5.86 -10.63
N LEU A 174 0.52 -5.92 -11.80
CA LEU A 174 1.17 -6.35 -13.05
C LEU A 174 2.34 -5.45 -13.43
N SER A 175 2.18 -4.14 -13.29
CA SER A 175 3.24 -3.17 -13.57
C SER A 175 4.45 -3.38 -12.64
N LEU A 176 4.20 -3.74 -11.38
CA LEU A 176 5.26 -4.04 -10.42
C LEU A 176 6.03 -5.31 -10.75
N ILE A 177 5.36 -6.35 -11.25
CA ILE A 177 6.03 -7.60 -11.68
C ILE A 177 7.10 -7.29 -12.72
N GLN A 178 6.79 -6.45 -13.72
CA GLN A 178 7.77 -6.05 -14.73
C GLN A 178 8.99 -5.36 -14.10
N THR A 179 8.78 -4.41 -13.19
CA THR A 179 9.89 -3.73 -12.50
C THR A 179 10.69 -4.68 -11.60
N GLY A 180 10.04 -5.66 -10.98
CA GLY A 180 10.67 -6.68 -10.15
C GLY A 180 11.57 -7.61 -10.97
N ILE A 181 11.10 -8.08 -12.13
CA ILE A 181 11.91 -8.92 -13.04
C ILE A 181 13.15 -8.17 -13.52
N ILE A 182 13.01 -6.90 -13.89
CA ILE A 182 14.14 -6.06 -14.30
C ILE A 182 15.15 -5.94 -13.15
N SER A 183 14.68 -5.78 -11.90
CA SER A 183 15.54 -5.74 -10.73
C SER A 183 16.25 -7.07 -10.47
N MET A 184 15.55 -8.20 -10.60
CA MET A 184 16.12 -9.55 -10.44
C MET A 184 17.14 -9.88 -11.54
N ALA A 185 16.96 -9.37 -12.75
CA ALA A 185 17.87 -9.61 -13.88
C ALA A 185 19.19 -8.80 -13.80
N GLY A 186 19.40 -7.99 -12.75
CA GLY A 186 20.59 -7.17 -12.54
C GLY A 186 20.37 -5.66 -12.71
N GLY A 187 19.11 -5.22 -12.86
CA GLY A 187 18.74 -3.82 -12.98
C GLY A 187 19.15 -3.17 -14.30
N ARG A 188 18.92 -1.86 -14.42
CA ARG A 188 19.22 -1.07 -15.63
C ARG A 188 20.72 -0.95 -15.91
N ALA A 189 21.57 -1.04 -14.87
CA ALA A 189 23.02 -1.06 -15.02
C ALA A 189 23.52 -2.31 -15.78
N ALA A 190 22.90 -3.47 -15.56
CA ALA A 190 23.22 -4.69 -16.31
C ALA A 190 22.75 -4.64 -17.77
N ILE A 191 21.67 -3.91 -18.07
CA ILE A 191 21.21 -3.66 -19.44
C ILE A 191 22.25 -2.82 -20.21
N ALA A 192 22.82 -1.79 -19.56
CA ALA A 192 23.85 -0.96 -20.16
C ALA A 192 25.16 -1.74 -20.46
N ASN A 193 25.51 -2.71 -19.61
CA ASN A 193 26.71 -3.54 -19.75
C ASN A 193 26.50 -4.81 -20.59
N LYS A 194 25.32 -5.00 -21.22
CA LYS A 194 24.92 -6.22 -21.95
C LYS A 194 24.99 -7.52 -21.13
N THR A 195 25.13 -7.45 -19.81
CA THR A 195 25.12 -8.60 -18.88
C THR A 195 23.75 -8.80 -18.25
N PHE A 196 22.69 -8.55 -19.02
CA PHE A 196 21.32 -8.72 -18.56
C PHE A 196 21.03 -10.22 -18.34
N ALA A 197 20.46 -10.56 -17.18
CA ALA A 197 20.19 -11.95 -16.78
C ALA A 197 21.43 -12.86 -16.70
N ASN A 198 22.56 -12.32 -16.20
CA ASN A 198 23.70 -13.16 -15.81
C ASN A 198 23.27 -14.21 -14.75
N THR A 199 23.81 -15.43 -14.83
CA THR A 199 23.49 -16.55 -13.95
C THR A 199 23.61 -16.19 -12.47
N GLN A 200 24.57 -15.32 -12.11
CA GLN A 200 24.75 -14.84 -10.74
C GLN A 200 23.58 -13.96 -10.25
N ASN A 201 23.08 -13.03 -11.07
CA ASN A 201 21.97 -12.14 -10.68
C ASN A 201 20.66 -12.93 -10.56
N LEU A 202 20.44 -13.86 -11.50
CA LEU A 202 19.26 -14.72 -11.48
C LEU A 202 19.30 -15.71 -10.31
N ALA A 203 20.48 -16.25 -9.96
CA ALA A 203 20.65 -17.10 -8.78
C ALA A 203 20.39 -16.33 -7.48
N LEU A 204 20.85 -15.08 -7.36
CA LEU A 204 20.56 -14.22 -6.20
C LEU A 204 19.07 -13.91 -6.08
N GLY A 205 18.42 -13.47 -7.17
CA GLY A 205 16.98 -13.18 -7.19
C GLY A 205 16.13 -14.41 -6.89
N GLY A 206 16.44 -15.54 -7.55
CA GLY A 206 15.79 -16.83 -7.31
C GLY A 206 16.02 -17.36 -5.90
N GLY A 207 17.21 -17.14 -5.33
CA GLY A 207 17.55 -17.51 -3.96
C GLY A 207 16.69 -16.77 -2.94
N VAL A 208 16.56 -15.44 -3.07
CA VAL A 208 15.66 -14.65 -2.20
C VAL A 208 14.21 -15.11 -2.35
N PHE A 209 13.75 -15.33 -3.58
CA PHE A 209 12.40 -15.82 -3.85
C PHE A 209 12.12 -17.19 -3.20
N LEU A 210 13.08 -18.12 -3.32
CA LEU A 210 12.99 -19.44 -2.71
C LEU A 210 13.01 -19.38 -1.19
N ILE A 211 13.85 -18.52 -0.60
CA ILE A 211 13.87 -18.27 0.84
C ILE A 211 12.51 -17.76 1.31
N VAL A 212 11.91 -16.80 0.61
CA VAL A 212 10.57 -16.27 0.95
C VAL A 212 9.52 -17.37 0.87
N ILE A 213 9.55 -18.22 -0.15
CA ILE A 213 8.62 -19.36 -0.27
C ILE A 213 8.82 -20.36 0.86
N LEU A 214 10.06 -20.69 1.23
CA LEU A 214 10.34 -21.63 2.31
C LEU A 214 9.90 -21.08 3.66
N LEU A 215 10.19 -19.80 3.94
CA LEU A 215 9.77 -19.14 5.17
C LEU A 215 8.25 -18.98 5.25
N SER A 216 7.59 -18.65 4.13
CA SER A 216 6.13 -18.55 4.07
C SER A 216 5.44 -19.92 4.07
N GLY A 217 6.12 -20.96 3.58
CA GLY A 217 5.62 -22.32 3.47
C GLY A 217 5.79 -23.15 4.75
N GLY A 218 6.76 -22.76 5.60
CA GLY A 218 7.10 -23.43 6.86
C GLY A 218 6.12 -23.25 8.01
N ASP A 219 5.03 -22.49 7.80
CA ASP A 219 3.92 -22.44 8.75
C ASP A 219 3.19 -23.78 8.78
N ASN A 220 3.50 -24.51 9.85
CA ASN A 220 2.96 -25.76 10.33
C ASN A 220 1.48 -25.98 9.93
N GLU A 221 1.18 -27.15 9.34
CA GLU A 221 -0.12 -27.57 8.78
C GLU A 221 -1.35 -27.30 9.70
N ALA A 222 -1.12 -27.13 11.01
CA ALA A 222 -2.13 -26.85 12.04
C ALA A 222 -2.78 -25.44 11.97
N THR A 223 -2.12 -24.42 11.42
CA THR A 223 -2.67 -23.04 11.33
C THR A 223 -3.41 -22.74 10.03
N LYS A 224 -3.17 -23.51 8.95
CA LYS A 224 -3.79 -23.32 7.63
C LYS A 224 -5.30 -23.62 7.60
N GLN A 225 -5.78 -24.57 8.41
CA GLN A 225 -7.21 -24.95 8.41
C GLN A 225 -8.11 -23.89 9.06
N THR A 226 -7.60 -23.15 10.05
CA THR A 226 -8.35 -22.09 10.74
C THR A 226 -8.37 -20.79 9.94
N GLY A 227 -7.25 -20.42 9.30
CA GLY A 227 -7.15 -19.19 8.50
C GLY A 227 -7.95 -19.22 7.19
N SER A 228 -8.01 -20.35 6.49
CA SER A 228 -8.71 -20.46 5.20
C SER A 228 -10.24 -20.45 5.29
N ARG A 229 -10.81 -20.85 6.44
CA ARG A 229 -12.25 -20.72 6.71
C ARG A 229 -12.62 -19.29 7.11
N LYS A 230 -11.79 -18.65 7.93
CA LYS A 230 -11.96 -17.26 8.39
C LYS A 230 -11.85 -16.22 7.27
N TRP A 231 -10.91 -16.40 6.33
CA TRP A 231 -10.77 -15.53 5.16
C TRP A 231 -11.99 -15.57 4.21
N ARG A 232 -12.61 -16.75 4.05
CA ARG A 232 -13.82 -16.90 3.22
C ARG A 232 -15.06 -16.27 3.86
N SER A 233 -15.19 -16.30 5.18
CA SER A 233 -16.29 -15.62 5.88
C SER A 233 -16.12 -14.10 5.92
N ASP A 234 -14.89 -13.59 6.01
CA ASP A 234 -14.64 -12.14 6.02
C ASP A 234 -14.84 -11.47 4.64
N LEU A 235 -14.50 -12.17 3.55
CA LEU A 235 -14.76 -11.71 2.18
C LEU A 235 -16.26 -11.67 1.82
N ALA A 236 -17.08 -12.52 2.44
CA ALA A 236 -18.53 -12.51 2.24
C ALA A 236 -19.24 -11.38 3.02
N GLY A 237 -18.60 -10.83 4.07
CA GLY A 237 -19.23 -9.86 4.98
C GLY A 237 -18.80 -8.40 4.81
N LYS A 238 -17.64 -8.12 4.21
CA LYS A 238 -17.08 -6.75 4.18
C LYS A 238 -17.10 -6.17 2.78
N ARG A 239 -18.16 -5.38 2.53
CA ARG A 239 -18.21 -4.40 1.46
C ARG A 239 -16.96 -3.52 1.59
N CYS A 240 -16.14 -3.56 0.53
CA CYS A 240 -14.90 -2.81 0.31
C CYS A 240 -14.75 -1.54 1.15
N VAL A 241 -13.78 -1.53 2.06
CA VAL A 241 -13.06 -0.32 2.47
C VAL A 241 -11.58 -0.61 2.28
N PHE A 242 -11.16 -0.64 1.01
CA PHE A 242 -9.77 -0.44 0.65
C PHE A 242 -9.57 1.09 0.65
N GLY A 243 -9.19 1.62 1.81
CA GLY A 243 -8.69 2.98 1.92
C GLY A 243 -7.23 2.99 1.49
N VAL A 244 -6.98 3.57 0.32
CA VAL A 244 -5.69 4.20 -0.01
C VAL A 244 -5.61 5.54 0.70
#